data_AF-A0A350P9L3-F1
#
_entry.id   AF-A0A350P9L3-F1
#
_cell.length_a   1.000
_cell.length_b   1.000
_cell.length_c   1.000
_cell.angle_alpha   90.00
_cell.angle_beta   90.00
_cell.angle_gamma   90.00
#
_symmetry.space_group_name_H-M   'P 1'
#
loop_
_entity.id
_entity.type
_entity.pdbx_description
1 polymer ?
#
loop_
_entity_poly.entity_id
_entity_poly.type
_entity_poly.pdbx_seq_one_letter_code
_entity_poly.pdbx_strand_id
1 'polypeptide(L)'
;MSQIGVSFTPSAGSPVYSIVFDNFLDEGFPRNYQGEATFSQSANGATILDGPAYRQKYIWVISSLVPHATAISLDALFQAWDLDRSNGLPVACGVVDMTFGATVTTSAVFSTPPTYTYMGGDLTMVTFGLTEI
;
A
#
# COMPACT_ATOMS: atom_id res chain seq x y z
N MET A 1 -8.86 -15.96 7.14
CA MET A 1 -7.55 -15.50 7.65
C MET A 1 -7.30 -14.14 7.00
N SER A 2 -7.04 -13.09 7.77
CA SER A 2 -6.85 -11.73 7.25
C SER A 2 -5.47 -11.63 6.62
N GLN A 3 -5.37 -11.20 5.36
CA GLN A 3 -4.09 -11.12 4.65
C GLN A 3 -4.07 -9.97 3.64
N ILE A 4 -2.92 -9.29 3.54
CA ILE A 4 -2.63 -8.32 2.47
C ILE A 4 -1.35 -8.74 1.76
N GLY A 5 -1.44 -8.96 0.45
CA GLY A 5 -0.29 -9.13 -0.43
C GLY A 5 0.07 -7.81 -1.10
N VAL A 6 1.36 -7.47 -1.09
CA VAL A 6 1.92 -6.32 -1.82
C VAL A 6 3.02 -6.83 -2.73
N SER A 7 2.94 -6.49 -4.02
CA SER A 7 3.93 -6.85 -5.01
C SER A 7 4.41 -5.64 -5.81
N PHE A 8 5.65 -5.69 -6.26
CA PHE A 8 6.22 -4.66 -7.11
C PHE A 8 7.25 -5.29 -8.05
N THR A 9 7.17 -4.92 -9.33
CA THR A 9 8.16 -5.27 -10.35
C THR A 9 8.78 -3.98 -10.85
N PRO A 10 10.08 -3.74 -10.57
CA PRO A 10 10.78 -2.58 -11.11
C PRO A 10 10.72 -2.57 -12.64
N SER A 11 10.87 -1.39 -13.22
CA SER A 11 10.86 -1.17 -14.68
C SER A 11 12.02 -1.90 -15.39
N ALA A 12 13.11 -2.19 -14.66
CA ALA A 12 14.20 -3.05 -15.11
C ALA A 12 13.85 -4.56 -15.17
N GLY A 13 12.66 -4.94 -14.68
CA GLY A 13 12.10 -6.29 -14.73
C GLY A 13 12.54 -7.25 -13.61
N SER A 14 13.56 -6.89 -12.82
CA SER A 14 14.10 -7.73 -11.74
C SER A 14 14.78 -6.88 -10.65
N PRO A 15 14.71 -7.29 -9.36
CA PRO A 15 13.98 -8.44 -8.84
C PRO A 15 12.47 -8.15 -8.69
N VAL A 16 11.65 -9.19 -8.80
CA VAL A 16 10.21 -9.11 -8.51
C VAL A 16 10.02 -9.27 -7.01
N TYR A 17 9.39 -8.28 -6.37
CA TYR A 17 9.07 -8.31 -4.96
C TYR A 17 7.64 -8.78 -4.74
N SER A 18 7.44 -9.67 -3.78
CA SER A 18 6.12 -10.14 -3.34
C SER A 18 6.17 -10.41 -1.84
N ILE A 19 5.40 -9.64 -1.07
CA ILE A 19 5.38 -9.68 0.38
C ILE A 19 3.94 -9.87 0.83
N VAL A 20 3.76 -10.72 1.83
CA VAL A 20 2.45 -11.07 2.37
C VAL A 20 2.45 -10.74 3.86
N PHE A 21 1.47 -9.94 4.28
CA PHE A 21 1.23 -9.55 5.66
C PHE A 21 0.00 -10.30 6.17
N ASP A 22 0.17 -11.06 7.25
CA ASP A 22 -0.87 -11.88 7.87
C ASP A 22 -0.99 -11.69 9.40
N ASN A 23 -0.03 -10.97 10.01
CA ASN A 23 0.00 -10.69 11.44
C ASN A 23 -0.12 -9.19 11.70
N PHE A 24 -1.36 -8.71 11.82
CA PHE A 24 -1.69 -7.29 12.03
C PHE A 24 -1.74 -6.94 13.52
N LEU A 25 -1.25 -5.76 13.89
CA LEU A 25 -1.15 -5.31 15.29
C LEU A 25 -2.38 -4.56 15.81
N ASP A 26 -3.27 -4.12 14.92
CA ASP A 26 -4.44 -3.33 15.27
C ASP A 26 -5.72 -4.20 15.18
N GLU A 27 -6.53 -4.18 16.24
CA GLU A 27 -7.87 -4.79 16.28
C GLU A 27 -8.95 -3.85 15.71
N GLY A 28 -8.58 -2.62 15.33
CA GLY A 28 -9.44 -1.70 14.59
C GLY A 28 -9.93 -2.34 13.29
N PHE A 29 -11.25 -2.39 13.09
CA PHE A 29 -11.86 -3.02 11.92
C PHE A 29 -11.16 -2.61 10.60
N PRO A 30 -10.76 -3.55 9.72
CA PRO A 30 -9.87 -3.29 8.57
C PRO A 30 -10.36 -2.28 7.51
N ARG A 31 -11.57 -1.74 7.63
CA ARG A 31 -12.13 -0.74 6.70
C ARG A 31 -13.03 0.24 7.46
N ASN A 32 -12.58 1.49 7.59
CA ASN A 32 -13.47 2.61 7.89
C ASN A 32 -13.84 3.31 6.57
N TYR A 33 -15.14 3.37 6.27
CA TYR A 33 -15.65 4.17 5.17
C TYR A 33 -15.64 5.64 5.61
N GLN A 34 -14.77 6.44 5.00
CA GLN A 34 -14.81 7.89 5.21
C GLN A 34 -15.88 8.48 4.28
N GLY A 35 -17.08 8.70 4.83
CA GLY A 35 -18.27 9.15 4.09
C GLY A 35 -18.22 10.60 3.58
N GLU A 36 -17.17 11.36 3.91
CA GLU A 36 -17.03 12.77 3.51
C GLU A 36 -15.79 12.94 2.64
N ALA A 37 -16.00 13.10 1.34
CA ALA A 37 -15.00 13.64 0.42
C ALA A 37 -15.25 15.15 0.30
N THR A 38 -14.44 15.98 0.95
CA THR A 38 -14.52 17.43 0.79
C THR A 38 -13.82 17.82 -0.51
N PHE A 39 -14.59 18.12 -1.56
CA PHE A 39 -14.06 18.61 -2.83
C PHE A 39 -13.80 20.12 -2.74
N SER A 40 -12.53 20.53 -2.83
CA SER A 40 -12.17 21.92 -3.09
C SER A 40 -12.24 22.19 -4.60
N GLN A 41 -13.33 22.80 -5.08
CA GLN A 41 -13.44 23.22 -6.47
C GLN A 41 -12.52 24.43 -6.75
N SER A 42 -11.69 24.32 -7.79
CA SER A 42 -11.06 25.48 -8.41
C SER A 42 -12.13 26.27 -9.18
N ALA A 43 -12.12 27.61 -9.07
CA ALA A 43 -13.02 28.51 -9.79
C ALA A 43 -12.94 28.37 -11.33
N ASN A 44 -11.96 27.62 -11.86
CA ASN A 44 -11.80 27.34 -13.29
C ASN A 44 -12.34 25.95 -13.73
N GLY A 45 -13.09 25.24 -12.87
CA GLY A 45 -14.07 24.25 -13.32
C GLY A 45 -13.55 23.01 -14.06
N ALA A 46 -12.33 22.54 -13.80
CA ALA A 46 -11.84 21.27 -14.35
C ALA A 46 -11.34 20.35 -13.23
N THR A 47 -12.12 19.32 -12.94
CA THR A 47 -11.68 18.10 -12.25
C THR A 47 -12.15 16.93 -13.10
N ILE A 48 -11.24 16.35 -13.89
CA ILE A 48 -11.52 15.15 -14.67
C ILE A 48 -11.28 13.96 -13.74
N LEU A 49 -12.36 13.28 -13.36
CA LEU A 49 -12.32 12.01 -12.66
C LEU A 49 -12.68 10.93 -13.68
N ASP A 50 -11.70 10.20 -14.19
CA ASP A 50 -11.95 9.02 -15.02
C ASP A 50 -12.09 7.78 -14.12
N GLY A 51 -13.30 7.19 -14.13
CA GLY A 51 -13.68 6.02 -13.32
C GLY A 51 -15.17 6.03 -12.93
N PRO A 52 -15.75 4.90 -12.52
CA PRO A 52 -17.15 4.84 -12.09
C PRO A 52 -17.40 5.82 -10.94
N ALA A 53 -18.43 6.66 -11.09
CA ALA A 53 -18.67 7.93 -10.39
C ALA A 53 -18.75 7.89 -8.84
N TYR A 54 -18.58 6.74 -8.20
CA TYR A 54 -18.76 6.57 -6.76
C TYR A 54 -17.81 5.56 -6.10
N ARG A 55 -16.79 5.02 -6.80
CA ARG A 55 -15.77 4.23 -6.09
C ARG A 55 -14.72 5.19 -5.54
N GLN A 56 -14.81 5.49 -4.25
CA GLN A 56 -13.69 6.11 -3.53
C GLN A 56 -12.46 5.22 -3.69
N LYS A 57 -11.31 5.83 -4.00
CA LYS A 57 -10.03 5.12 -4.06
C LYS A 57 -9.72 4.52 -2.69
N TYR A 58 -9.33 3.25 -2.64
CA TYR A 58 -8.94 2.63 -1.37
C TYR A 58 -7.63 3.24 -0.85
N ILE A 59 -7.56 3.38 0.46
CA ILE A 59 -6.36 3.75 1.19
C ILE A 59 -6.13 2.64 2.21
N TRP A 60 -4.92 2.09 2.21
CA TRP A 60 -4.48 1.11 3.22
C TRP A 60 -3.48 1.78 4.14
N VAL A 61 -3.64 1.53 5.44
CA VAL A 61 -2.63 1.79 6.46
C VAL A 61 -2.29 0.43 7.04
N ILE A 62 -1.09 -0.06 6.77
CA ILE A 62 -0.66 -1.41 7.12
C ILE A 62 0.28 -1.29 8.30
N SER A 63 -0.08 -1.92 9.43
CA SER A 63 0.80 -2.10 10.58
C SER A 63 0.85 -3.59 10.94
N SER A 64 2.04 -4.20 10.79
CA SER A 64 2.21 -5.65 10.92
C SER A 64 3.53 -6.01 11.57
N LEU A 65 3.53 -7.08 12.38
CA LEU A 65 4.74 -7.73 12.86
C LEU A 65 5.21 -8.75 11.83
N VAL A 66 6.40 -8.52 11.28
CA VAL A 66 7.01 -9.44 10.31
C VAL A 66 8.39 -9.89 10.79
N PRO A 67 8.89 -11.06 10.31
CA PRO A 67 10.28 -11.43 10.50
C PRO A 67 11.23 -10.36 9.95
N HIS A 68 12.40 -10.19 10.55
CA HIS A 68 13.37 -9.19 10.13
C HIS A 68 13.78 -9.34 8.65
N ALA A 69 13.89 -10.58 8.15
CA ALA A 69 14.16 -10.85 6.74
C ALA A 69 13.08 -10.29 5.78
N THR A 70 11.81 -10.31 6.21
CA THR A 70 10.70 -9.72 5.45
C THR A 70 10.76 -8.20 5.48
N ALA A 71 11.14 -7.61 6.62
CA ALA A 71 11.34 -6.16 6.72
C ALA A 71 12.47 -5.68 5.79
N ILE A 72 13.57 -6.42 5.69
CA ILE A 72 14.65 -6.14 4.72
C ILE A 72 14.14 -6.21 3.28
N SER A 73 13.32 -7.22 2.97
CA SER A 73 12.71 -7.38 1.64
C SER A 73 11.78 -6.21 1.29
N LEU A 74 11.04 -5.70 2.27
CA LEU A 74 10.18 -4.52 2.08
C LEU A 74 10.98 -3.25 1.85
N ASP A 75 12.11 -3.09 2.55
CA ASP A 75 12.99 -1.94 2.36
C ASP A 75 13.58 -1.93 0.94
N ALA A 76 14.06 -3.09 0.47
CA ALA A 76 14.54 -3.24 -0.90
C ALA A 76 13.43 -2.96 -1.94
N LEU A 77 12.21 -3.42 -1.68
CA LEU A 77 11.03 -3.11 -2.51
C LEU A 77 10.81 -1.60 -2.58
N PHE A 78 10.76 -0.93 -1.43
CA PHE A 78 10.51 0.51 -1.36
C PHE A 78 11.62 1.32 -2.03
N GLN A 79 12.89 0.94 -1.87
CA GLN A 79 14.01 1.59 -2.56
C GLN A 79 13.92 1.45 -4.08
N ALA A 80 13.56 0.26 -4.58
CA ALA A 80 13.37 0.06 -6.02
C ALA A 80 12.17 0.86 -6.56
N TRP A 81 11.09 0.94 -5.78
CA TRP A 81 9.94 1.77 -6.09
C TRP A 81 10.31 3.26 -6.12
N ASP A 82 11.06 3.75 -5.15
CA ASP A 82 11.45 5.17 -5.07
C ASP A 82 12.44 5.54 -6.18
N LEU A 83 13.32 4.60 -6.56
CA LEU A 83 14.20 4.76 -7.73
C LEU A 83 13.38 4.96 -9.01
N ASP A 84 12.42 4.07 -9.30
CA ASP A 84 11.55 4.19 -10.47
C ASP A 84 10.71 5.49 -10.40
N ARG A 85 10.19 5.84 -9.22
CA ARG A 85 9.45 7.09 -8.99
C ARG A 85 10.31 8.30 -9.33
N SER A 86 11.55 8.33 -8.84
CA SER A 86 12.49 9.44 -9.07
C SER A 86 12.89 9.57 -10.53
N ASN A 87 12.89 8.47 -11.28
CA ASN A 87 13.17 8.43 -12.71
C ASN A 87 11.94 8.71 -13.59
N GLY A 88 10.77 8.95 -12.99
CA GLY A 88 9.52 9.19 -13.72
C GLY A 88 8.96 7.94 -14.42
N LEU A 89 9.34 6.75 -13.95
CA LEU A 89 8.89 5.47 -14.48
C LEU A 89 7.59 5.00 -13.79
N PRO A 90 6.91 3.97 -14.33
CA PRO A 90 5.72 3.41 -13.69
C PRO A 90 6.01 2.80 -12.33
N VAL A 91 5.21 3.16 -11.32
CA VAL A 91 5.42 2.78 -9.92
C VAL A 91 4.21 2.10 -9.26
N ALA A 92 3.39 1.45 -10.08
CA ALA A 92 2.22 0.72 -9.60
C ALA A 92 2.65 -0.54 -8.84
N CYS A 93 2.29 -0.62 -7.57
CA CYS A 93 2.38 -1.82 -6.76
C CYS A 93 1.07 -2.61 -6.87
N GLY A 94 1.15 -3.94 -7.05
CA GLY A 94 -0.01 -4.81 -6.96
C GLY A 94 -0.42 -4.98 -5.51
N VAL A 95 -1.72 -4.86 -5.23
CA VAL A 95 -2.30 -5.10 -3.91
C VAL A 95 -3.39 -6.16 -4.01
N VAL A 96 -3.31 -7.15 -3.14
CA VAL A 96 -4.35 -8.17 -2.93
C VAL A 96 -4.77 -8.12 -1.47
N ASP A 97 -5.94 -7.57 -1.19
CA ASP A 97 -6.51 -7.43 0.15
C ASP A 97 -7.59 -8.49 0.37
N MET A 98 -7.36 -9.37 1.34
CA MET A 98 -8.27 -10.42 1.82
C MET A 98 -8.67 -10.23 3.29
N THR A 99 -8.45 -9.02 3.84
CA THR A 99 -8.67 -8.75 5.27
C THR A 99 -10.14 -8.65 5.64
N PHE A 100 -10.99 -8.16 4.73
CA PHE A 100 -12.40 -7.95 5.00
C PHE A 100 -13.29 -8.03 3.76
N GLY A 101 -14.40 -8.77 3.85
CA GLY A 101 -15.42 -8.86 2.80
C GLY A 101 -14.91 -9.53 1.51
N ALA A 102 -15.28 -8.96 0.36
CA ALA A 102 -14.78 -9.43 -0.93
C ALA A 102 -13.29 -9.11 -1.10
N THR A 103 -12.55 -10.05 -1.68
CA THR A 103 -11.14 -9.86 -2.08
C THR A 103 -11.04 -8.67 -3.02
N VAL A 104 -10.15 -7.73 -2.70
CA VAL A 104 -9.84 -6.57 -3.54
C VAL A 104 -8.47 -6.81 -4.18
N THR A 105 -8.43 -6.87 -5.50
CA THR A 105 -7.20 -6.92 -6.29
C THR A 105 -7.12 -5.66 -7.13
N THR A 106 -6.13 -4.82 -6.87
CA THR A 106 -5.97 -3.52 -7.52
C THR A 106 -4.52 -3.06 -7.50
N SER A 107 -4.25 -1.89 -8.08
CA SER A 107 -2.94 -1.25 -8.09
C SER A 107 -2.92 -0.07 -7.12
N ALA A 108 -1.82 0.10 -6.41
CA ALA A 108 -1.62 1.19 -5.46
C ALA A 108 -0.20 1.75 -5.55
N VAL A 109 0.01 2.91 -4.93
CA VAL A 109 1.33 3.53 -4.74
C VAL A 109 1.58 3.75 -3.26
N PHE A 110 2.86 3.79 -2.85
CA PHE A 110 3.20 4.21 -1.50
C PHE A 110 2.78 5.67 -1.29
N SER A 111 1.91 5.88 -0.31
CA SER A 111 1.49 7.22 0.14
C SER A 111 2.29 7.71 1.33
N THR A 112 2.83 6.78 2.13
CA THR A 112 3.80 7.07 3.19
C THR A 112 4.94 6.07 3.16
N PRO A 113 6.18 6.50 3.44
CA PRO A 113 7.33 5.61 3.48
C PRO A 113 7.21 4.62 4.64
N PRO A 114 7.72 3.38 4.48
CA PRO A 114 7.75 2.42 5.57
C PRO A 114 8.60 2.88 6.76
N THR A 115 8.06 2.62 7.95
CA THR A 115 8.76 2.81 9.23
C THR A 115 8.98 1.45 9.88
N TYR A 116 10.17 1.27 10.48
CA TYR A 116 10.61 -0.02 11.03
C TYR A 116 10.94 0.14 12.51
N THR A 117 10.32 -0.66 13.37
CA THR A 117 10.59 -0.69 14.81
C THR A 117 10.95 -2.11 15.24
N TYR A 118 12.11 -2.31 15.84
CA TYR A 118 12.51 -3.62 16.35
C TYR A 118 11.73 -3.97 17.62
N MET A 119 11.08 -5.14 17.63
CA MET A 119 10.19 -5.57 18.72
C MET A 119 10.78 -6.70 19.58
N GLY A 120 11.99 -7.17 19.25
CA GLY A 120 12.62 -8.34 19.89
C GLY A 120 12.31 -9.66 19.17
N GLY A 121 13.14 -10.69 19.40
CA GLY A 121 12.85 -12.06 18.94
C GLY A 121 12.78 -12.23 17.41
N ASP A 122 13.61 -11.49 16.66
CA ASP A 122 13.63 -11.45 15.19
C ASP A 122 12.36 -10.84 14.53
N LEU A 123 11.51 -10.20 15.32
CA LEU A 123 10.33 -9.49 14.82
C LEU A 123 10.60 -8.00 14.67
N THR A 124 10.18 -7.47 13.54
CA THR A 124 10.19 -6.04 13.22
C THR A 124 8.76 -5.61 12.94
N MET A 125 8.29 -4.59 13.65
CA MET A 125 7.04 -3.91 13.33
C MET A 125 7.29 -3.00 12.12
N VAL A 126 6.46 -3.15 11.10
CA VAL A 126 6.47 -2.31 9.92
C VAL A 126 5.16 -1.55 9.86
N THR A 127 5.23 -0.23 9.64
CA THR A 127 4.05 0.60 9.37
C THR A 127 4.25 1.47 8.12
N PHE A 128 3.28 1.42 7.19
CA PHE A 128 3.29 2.18 5.94
C PHE A 128 1.88 2.37 5.38
N GLY A 129 1.74 3.21 4.35
CA GLY A 129 0.48 3.51 3.70
C GLY A 129 0.52 3.32 2.20
N LEU A 130 -0.58 2.83 1.64
CA LEU A 130 -0.80 2.66 0.20
C LEU A 130 -2.07 3.39 -0.23
N THR A 131 -2.07 3.96 -1.43
CA THR A 131 -3.26 4.59 -2.04
C THR A 131 -3.50 4.01 -3.42
N GLU A 132 -4.73 3.58 -3.69
CA GLU A 132 -5.16 3.06 -4.99
C GLU A 132 -4.96 4.10 -6.09
N ILE A 133 -4.51 3.67 -7.28
CA ILE A 133 -4.31 4.53 -8.44
C ILE A 133 -5.31 4.27 -9.55
#